data_AF-A0A0B7MGH1-F1
#
_entry.id   AF-A0A0B7MGH1-F1
#
_cell.length_a   1.000
_cell.length_b   1.000
_cell.length_c   1.000
_cell.angle_alpha   90.00
_cell.angle_beta   90.00
_cell.angle_gamma   90.00
#
_symmetry.space_group_name_H-M   'P 1'
#
loop_
_entity.id
_entity.type
_entity.pdbx_description
1 polymer ?
#
loop_
_entity_poly.entity_id
_entity_poly.type
_entity_poly.pdbx_seq_one_letter_code
_entity_poly.pdbx_strand_id
1 'polypeptide(L)'
;MLVCNKSKPDALHDKILFINADREYAEGKAQNKLRPEDIEKIDFVFTNKREVPKYSRLVSKDEIIETHDYNLNIRRYVDNTPDPEPEDVQAHLIGGIPEAEVAAHAGDFACFGVQPETLFVPLRSGYLDFCESITDKRTIKDTLEADPALQQTLADHFAALEDWWAVAQDDLTGLQNGDKIPEVRRTMLTTLKNKLIPLRVLDEFKSAGVFVNWWQKIRYDLKTIISTGWHHSLIPDDYLIAEFFQVEADQIEELDAQISEAQSELDEAVETAQEVAGYEPDEDENVTVTVIKRVLKDLIDDLKDSKGKSAGKELAALKEQDETIKAIEKRIRDSRAALRAKKNELEIKIQLKRLGSDSFKAENRELIRQIDAQLAQLDSSKKADKRKINALNRDNTVLQTRLDETDGMLTAIGGRLKEEEARQLILKKLYDMANYELNRYLNAEKRELIKVAENLWDKYAISSRELERERNETLETLDGYLRGLGYV
;
A
#
# COMPACT_ATOMS: atom_id res chain seq x y z
N MET A 1 -27.01 -21.38 9.97
CA MET A 1 -27.87 -21.51 8.76
C MET A 1 -28.26 -22.97 8.61
N LEU A 2 -29.52 -23.28 8.28
CA LEU A 2 -29.96 -24.63 7.95
C LEU A 2 -30.43 -24.66 6.49
N VAL A 3 -29.94 -25.62 5.72
CA VAL A 3 -30.37 -25.82 4.33
C VAL A 3 -31.02 -27.19 4.22
N CYS A 4 -32.33 -27.19 3.94
CA CYS A 4 -33.13 -28.40 3.82
C CYS A 4 -33.48 -28.65 2.36
N ASN A 5 -33.16 -29.84 1.84
CA ASN A 5 -33.51 -30.26 0.49
C ASN A 5 -34.32 -31.55 0.54
N LYS A 6 -35.57 -31.49 0.05
CA LYS A 6 -36.48 -32.65 -0.03
C LYS A 6 -36.11 -33.65 -1.14
N SER A 7 -35.31 -33.22 -2.10
CA SER A 7 -34.84 -34.01 -3.24
C SER A 7 -33.32 -34.18 -3.15
N LYS A 8 -32.84 -34.75 -2.04
CA LYS A 8 -31.43 -35.10 -1.89
C LYS A 8 -31.07 -36.29 -2.80
N PRO A 9 -29.90 -36.29 -3.45
CA PRO A 9 -29.39 -37.47 -4.14
C PRO A 9 -29.22 -38.65 -3.19
N ASP A 10 -29.44 -39.87 -3.69
CA ASP A 10 -29.39 -41.10 -2.89
C ASP A 10 -28.08 -41.27 -2.10
N ALA A 11 -26.94 -40.88 -2.70
CA ALA A 11 -25.62 -40.94 -2.04
C ALA A 11 -25.49 -40.06 -0.78
N LEU A 12 -26.37 -39.07 -0.63
CA LEU A 12 -26.41 -38.13 0.50
C LEU A 12 -27.67 -38.35 1.37
N HIS A 13 -28.45 -39.39 1.09
CA HIS A 13 -29.59 -39.77 1.90
C HIS A 13 -29.12 -40.09 3.33
N ASP A 14 -29.91 -39.69 4.33
CA ASP A 14 -29.58 -39.82 5.75
C ASP A 14 -28.20 -39.29 6.17
N LYS A 15 -27.64 -38.32 5.45
CA LYS A 15 -26.41 -37.62 5.84
C LYS A 15 -26.63 -36.13 5.99
N ILE A 16 -25.94 -35.52 6.96
CA ILE A 16 -25.92 -34.08 7.20
C ILE A 16 -24.47 -33.59 7.05
N LEU A 17 -24.27 -32.58 6.20
CA LEU A 17 -22.98 -31.91 6.07
C LEU A 17 -22.90 -30.80 7.12
N PHE A 18 -21.94 -30.90 8.03
CA PHE A 18 -21.59 -29.84 8.97
C PHE A 18 -20.43 -29.03 8.39
N ILE A 19 -20.54 -27.69 8.44
CA ILE A 19 -19.49 -26.75 8.01
C ILE A 19 -19.29 -25.72 9.13
N ASN A 20 -18.16 -25.79 9.83
CA ASN A 20 -17.80 -24.85 10.88
C ASN A 20 -17.04 -23.65 10.31
N ALA A 21 -17.79 -22.61 9.96
CA ALA A 21 -17.26 -21.35 9.42
C ALA A 21 -17.19 -20.23 10.48
N ASP A 22 -17.06 -20.57 11.77
CA ASP A 22 -17.06 -19.58 12.86
C ASP A 22 -15.83 -18.66 12.88
N ARG A 23 -14.77 -18.99 12.13
CA ARG A 23 -13.56 -18.18 11.91
C ARG A 23 -13.46 -17.52 10.53
N GLU A 24 -14.45 -17.72 9.67
CA GLU A 24 -14.44 -17.22 8.29
C GLU A 24 -15.09 -15.84 8.22
N TYR A 25 -14.41 -14.82 8.75
CA TYR A 25 -14.90 -13.44 8.72
C TYR A 25 -13.77 -12.43 8.89
N ALA A 26 -14.02 -11.20 8.43
CA ALA A 26 -13.26 -10.03 8.87
C ALA A 26 -13.90 -9.42 10.13
N GLU A 27 -13.10 -9.24 11.17
CA GLU A 27 -13.50 -8.50 12.37
C GLU A 27 -13.84 -7.05 12.01
N GLY A 28 -14.96 -6.56 12.53
CA GLY A 28 -15.37 -5.17 12.40
C GLY A 28 -15.73 -4.57 13.75
N LYS A 29 -15.75 -3.23 13.84
CA LYS A 29 -15.92 -2.52 15.12
C LYS A 29 -17.21 -2.86 15.86
N ALA A 30 -18.31 -3.10 15.14
CA ALA A 30 -19.61 -3.41 15.72
C ALA A 30 -20.20 -4.73 15.17
N GLN A 31 -19.83 -5.11 13.95
CA GLN A 31 -20.26 -6.33 13.30
C GLN A 31 -19.14 -6.91 12.46
N ASN A 32 -19.03 -8.23 12.48
CA ASN A 32 -18.15 -8.99 11.62
C ASN A 32 -18.74 -9.08 10.21
N LYS A 33 -17.89 -9.18 9.20
CA LYS A 33 -18.29 -9.25 7.79
C LYS A 33 -17.69 -10.46 7.11
N LEU A 34 -18.51 -11.21 6.38
CA LEU A 34 -18.03 -12.25 5.46
C LEU A 34 -17.29 -11.59 4.30
N ARG A 35 -16.03 -11.98 4.11
CA ARG A 35 -15.22 -11.55 2.98
C ARG A 35 -15.59 -12.37 1.73
N PRO A 36 -15.27 -11.88 0.53
CA PRO A 36 -15.51 -12.63 -0.71
C PRO A 36 -14.91 -14.04 -0.70
N GLU A 37 -13.69 -14.21 -0.15
CA GLU A 37 -13.03 -15.52 -0.02
C GLU A 37 -13.74 -16.46 0.96
N ASP A 38 -14.30 -15.94 2.05
CA ASP A 38 -15.04 -16.71 3.05
C ASP A 38 -16.29 -17.32 2.40
N ILE A 39 -17.01 -16.50 1.63
CA ILE A 39 -18.21 -16.92 0.91
C ILE A 39 -17.86 -17.97 -0.14
N GLU A 40 -16.79 -17.76 -0.91
CA GLU A 40 -16.35 -18.72 -1.93
C GLU A 40 -15.98 -20.07 -1.30
N LYS A 41 -15.26 -20.08 -0.16
CA LYS A 41 -14.90 -21.31 0.55
C LYS A 41 -16.15 -22.04 1.06
N ILE A 42 -17.06 -21.34 1.72
CA ILE A 42 -18.32 -21.90 2.23
C ILE A 42 -19.15 -22.47 1.07
N ASP A 43 -19.34 -21.71 -0.01
CA ASP A 43 -20.11 -22.13 -1.17
C ASP A 43 -19.46 -23.33 -1.87
N PHE A 44 -18.14 -23.30 -2.08
CA PHE A 44 -17.43 -24.40 -2.72
C PHE A 44 -17.55 -25.71 -1.92
N VAL A 45 -17.32 -25.65 -0.61
CA VAL A 45 -17.44 -26.83 0.28
C VAL A 45 -18.88 -27.31 0.34
N PHE A 46 -19.84 -26.40 0.45
CA PHE A 46 -21.26 -26.73 0.48
C PHE A 46 -21.70 -27.36 -0.85
N THR A 47 -21.42 -26.73 -1.98
CA THR A 47 -21.84 -27.17 -3.32
C THR A 47 -21.29 -28.56 -3.63
N ASN A 48 -19.99 -28.76 -3.41
CA ASN A 48 -19.30 -30.01 -3.70
C ASN A 48 -19.41 -31.08 -2.59
N LYS A 49 -20.05 -30.76 -1.46
CA LYS A 49 -20.21 -31.66 -0.28
C LYS A 49 -18.87 -32.21 0.22
N ARG A 50 -17.84 -31.37 0.22
CA ARG A 50 -16.48 -31.78 0.60
C ARG A 50 -16.33 -31.88 2.11
N GLU A 51 -15.55 -32.86 2.53
CA GLU A 51 -15.04 -32.98 3.89
C GLU A 51 -13.65 -32.36 3.94
N VAL A 52 -13.44 -31.44 4.87
CA VAL A 52 -12.21 -30.67 5.04
C VAL A 52 -11.81 -30.76 6.51
N PRO A 53 -10.59 -31.22 6.84
CA PRO A 53 -10.14 -31.35 8.23
C PRO A 53 -10.40 -30.07 9.03
N LYS A 54 -10.91 -30.23 10.26
CA LYS A 54 -11.27 -29.14 11.17
C LYS A 54 -12.25 -28.09 10.61
N TYR A 55 -12.88 -28.31 9.46
CA TYR A 55 -13.75 -27.32 8.80
C TYR A 55 -15.10 -27.89 8.32
N SER A 56 -15.14 -29.09 7.74
CA SER A 56 -16.39 -29.73 7.33
C SER A 56 -16.35 -31.24 7.43
N ARG A 57 -17.49 -31.84 7.78
CA ARG A 57 -17.65 -33.29 7.89
C ARG A 57 -19.05 -33.73 7.47
N LEU A 58 -19.12 -34.85 6.76
CA LEU A 58 -20.39 -35.47 6.37
C LEU A 58 -20.73 -36.56 7.38
N VAL A 59 -21.81 -36.35 8.12
CA VAL A 59 -22.17 -37.19 9.27
C VAL A 59 -23.44 -37.97 8.96
N SER A 60 -23.46 -39.27 9.29
CA SER A 60 -24.65 -40.10 9.12
C SER A 60 -25.71 -39.76 10.18
N LYS A 61 -26.98 -39.97 9.83
CA LYS A 61 -28.09 -39.81 10.76
C LYS A 61 -27.96 -40.75 11.97
N ASP A 62 -27.43 -41.95 11.77
CA ASP A 62 -27.21 -42.92 12.85
C ASP A 62 -26.22 -42.38 13.89
N GLU A 63 -25.09 -41.79 13.46
CA GLU A 63 -24.13 -41.16 14.40
C GLU A 63 -24.79 -40.03 15.20
N ILE A 64 -25.66 -39.24 14.57
CA ILE A 64 -26.37 -38.13 15.22
C ILE A 64 -27.38 -38.65 16.25
N ILE A 65 -28.08 -39.75 15.95
CA ILE A 65 -29.09 -40.35 16.83
C ILE A 65 -28.42 -41.07 17.99
N GLU A 66 -27.53 -42.01 17.70
CA GLU A 66 -26.97 -42.94 18.68
C GLU A 66 -25.93 -42.29 19.59
N THR A 67 -25.03 -41.47 19.03
CA THR A 67 -23.90 -40.89 19.78
C THR A 67 -24.25 -39.54 20.39
N HIS A 68 -25.16 -38.80 19.76
CA HIS A 68 -25.41 -37.40 20.09
C HIS A 68 -26.88 -37.07 20.42
N ASP A 69 -27.78 -38.05 20.49
CA ASP A 69 -29.19 -37.88 20.89
C ASP A 69 -29.88 -36.71 20.15
N TYR A 70 -29.79 -36.74 18.81
CA TYR A 70 -30.35 -35.71 17.92
C TYR A 70 -29.73 -34.31 18.07
N ASN A 71 -28.61 -34.16 18.79
CA ASN A 71 -27.95 -32.86 19.00
C ASN A 71 -27.17 -32.41 17.76
N LEU A 72 -27.55 -31.27 17.19
CA LEU A 72 -26.92 -30.69 15.99
C LEU A 72 -25.89 -29.59 16.29
N ASN A 73 -25.37 -29.51 17.52
CA ASN A 73 -24.28 -28.58 17.84
C ASN A 73 -23.03 -28.90 17.02
N ILE A 74 -22.60 -27.94 16.20
CA ILE A 74 -21.57 -28.13 15.20
C ILE A 74 -20.22 -28.58 15.75
N ARG A 75 -19.85 -28.10 16.95
CA ARG A 75 -18.56 -28.42 17.58
C ARG A 75 -18.42 -29.89 17.98
N ARG A 76 -19.54 -30.63 18.03
CA ARG A 76 -19.52 -32.09 18.26
C ARG A 76 -19.02 -32.86 17.04
N TYR A 77 -19.15 -32.27 15.85
CA TYR A 77 -18.84 -32.92 14.58
C TYR A 77 -17.61 -32.33 13.90
N VAL A 78 -17.40 -31.03 14.07
CA VAL A 78 -16.29 -30.28 13.49
C VAL A 78 -15.69 -29.37 14.56
N ASP A 79 -14.63 -29.84 15.21
CA ASP A 79 -13.84 -29.04 16.13
C ASP A 79 -12.69 -28.38 15.37
N ASN A 80 -12.62 -27.05 15.44
CA ASN A 80 -11.59 -26.23 14.83
C ASN A 80 -10.64 -25.61 15.85
N THR A 81 -10.66 -26.10 17.09
CA THR A 81 -9.70 -25.73 18.12
C THR A 81 -8.29 -26.13 17.65
N PRO A 82 -7.32 -25.19 17.67
CA PRO A 82 -5.93 -25.52 17.42
C PRO A 82 -5.45 -26.58 18.40
N ASP A 83 -4.54 -27.43 17.96
CA ASP A 83 -3.94 -28.38 18.88
C ASP A 83 -3.07 -27.60 19.90
N PRO A 84 -2.95 -28.06 21.15
CA PRO A 84 -2.09 -27.42 22.13
C PRO A 84 -0.66 -27.32 21.61
N GLU A 85 0.00 -26.19 21.86
CA GLU A 85 1.41 -26.06 21.51
C GLU A 85 2.23 -27.09 22.31
N PRO A 86 3.14 -27.83 21.66
CA PRO A 86 4.01 -28.79 22.36
C PRO A 86 4.95 -28.04 23.29
N GLU A 87 5.31 -28.62 24.44
CA GLU A 87 6.24 -28.01 25.39
C GLU A 87 7.30 -29.03 25.83
N ASP A 88 8.58 -28.65 25.82
CA ASP A 88 9.68 -29.49 26.27
C ASP A 88 10.31 -28.94 27.55
N VAL A 89 10.15 -29.69 28.64
CA VAL A 89 10.64 -29.32 29.98
C VAL A 89 12.18 -29.20 30.00
N GLN A 90 12.89 -30.05 29.29
CA GLN A 90 14.35 -30.02 29.27
C GLN A 90 14.85 -28.81 28.48
N ALA A 91 14.25 -28.49 27.34
CA ALA A 91 14.51 -27.27 26.58
C ALA A 91 14.31 -26.01 27.44
N HIS A 92 13.20 -25.91 28.17
CA HIS A 92 12.94 -24.80 29.09
C HIS A 92 14.00 -24.67 30.20
N LEU A 93 14.46 -25.79 30.76
CA LEU A 93 15.40 -25.79 31.87
C LEU A 93 16.84 -25.48 31.45
N ILE A 94 17.32 -26.06 30.35
CA ILE A 94 18.74 -26.05 29.98
C ILE A 94 19.02 -25.49 28.57
N GLY A 95 18.02 -24.93 27.91
CA GLY A 95 18.12 -24.36 26.57
C GLY A 95 18.14 -25.42 25.48
N GLY A 96 17.98 -24.99 24.24
CA GLY A 96 18.01 -25.85 23.04
C GLY A 96 16.61 -26.25 22.59
N ILE A 97 16.40 -26.24 21.27
CA ILE A 97 15.13 -26.42 20.58
C ILE A 97 14.94 -27.92 20.28
N PRO A 98 13.81 -28.56 20.66
CA PRO A 98 13.58 -29.96 20.34
C PRO A 98 13.54 -30.22 18.82
N GLU A 99 14.35 -31.16 18.33
CA GLU A 99 14.36 -31.56 16.91
C GLU A 99 12.97 -32.00 16.42
N ALA A 100 12.19 -32.65 17.29
CA ALA A 100 10.84 -33.11 16.99
C ALA A 100 9.86 -31.95 16.72
N GLU A 101 10.01 -30.81 17.39
CA GLU A 101 9.17 -29.63 17.15
C GLU A 101 9.52 -28.96 15.82
N VAL A 102 10.81 -28.84 15.49
CA VAL A 102 11.24 -28.34 14.18
C VAL A 102 10.76 -29.27 13.05
N ALA A 103 10.85 -30.59 13.26
CA ALA A 103 10.36 -31.59 12.31
C ALA A 103 8.83 -31.55 12.12
N ALA A 104 8.06 -31.22 13.17
CA ALA A 104 6.61 -31.04 13.07
C ALA A 104 6.23 -29.88 12.12
N HIS A 105 7.11 -28.88 12.02
CA HIS A 105 6.96 -27.73 11.12
C HIS A 105 7.68 -27.88 9.78
N ALA A 106 8.20 -29.07 9.45
CA ALA A 106 8.90 -29.31 8.18
C ALA A 106 8.06 -28.95 6.94
N GLY A 107 6.72 -29.07 7.03
CA GLY A 107 5.80 -28.64 5.98
C GLY A 107 5.83 -27.14 5.73
N ASP A 108 5.90 -26.32 6.77
CA ASP A 108 5.90 -24.86 6.69
C ASP A 108 7.19 -24.36 6.00
N PHE A 109 8.33 -24.93 6.36
CA PHE A 109 9.61 -24.66 5.70
C PHE A 109 9.63 -25.13 4.24
N ALA A 110 9.12 -26.35 3.99
CA ALA A 110 9.09 -26.93 2.65
C ALA A 110 8.22 -26.15 1.66
N CYS A 111 7.17 -25.45 2.12
CA CYS A 111 6.36 -24.57 1.28
C CYS A 111 7.18 -23.47 0.60
N PHE A 112 8.20 -22.94 1.27
CA PHE A 112 9.10 -21.90 0.73
C PHE A 112 10.45 -22.45 0.24
N GLY A 113 10.65 -23.76 0.28
CA GLY A 113 11.92 -24.40 -0.07
C GLY A 113 13.07 -24.10 0.91
N VAL A 114 12.79 -23.40 2.01
CA VAL A 114 13.77 -23.04 3.04
C VAL A 114 14.17 -24.30 3.80
N GLN A 115 15.47 -24.46 4.03
CA GLN A 115 15.98 -25.56 4.84
C GLN A 115 16.02 -25.12 6.32
N PRO A 116 15.57 -25.94 7.28
CA PRO A 116 15.67 -25.61 8.70
C PRO A 116 17.10 -25.26 9.15
N GLU A 117 18.10 -25.83 8.50
CA GLU A 117 19.53 -25.58 8.73
C GLU A 117 19.96 -24.14 8.43
N THR A 118 19.12 -23.35 7.73
CA THR A 118 19.32 -21.90 7.60
C THR A 118 19.21 -21.19 8.95
N LEU A 119 18.34 -21.67 9.85
CA LEU A 119 18.09 -21.07 11.16
C LEU A 119 18.67 -21.84 12.32
N PHE A 120 18.86 -23.15 12.18
CA PHE A 120 19.19 -24.04 13.29
C PHE A 120 20.46 -24.84 13.07
N VAL A 121 21.23 -25.05 14.14
CA VAL A 121 22.42 -25.90 14.18
C VAL A 121 22.29 -26.97 15.27
N PRO A 122 22.94 -28.14 15.13
CA PRO A 122 22.92 -29.15 16.19
C PRO A 122 23.59 -28.66 17.48
N LEU A 123 22.89 -28.76 18.62
CA LEU A 123 23.43 -28.43 19.94
C LEU A 123 23.87 -29.68 20.71
N ARG A 124 22.96 -30.65 20.80
CA ARG A 124 23.15 -31.93 21.48
C ARG A 124 22.15 -32.95 20.93
N SER A 125 22.27 -34.22 21.31
CA SER A 125 21.37 -35.27 20.81
C SER A 125 19.90 -34.90 21.05
N GLY A 126 19.11 -34.76 19.97
CA GLY A 126 17.68 -34.45 20.01
C GLY A 126 17.35 -32.96 20.17
N TYR A 127 18.35 -32.08 20.22
CA TYR A 127 18.15 -30.64 20.40
C TYR A 127 19.06 -29.83 19.46
N LEU A 128 18.46 -28.81 18.87
CA LEU A 128 19.11 -27.80 18.04
C LEU A 128 19.34 -26.50 18.84
N ASP A 129 20.12 -25.59 18.30
CA ASP A 129 20.21 -24.20 18.72
C ASP A 129 19.95 -23.30 17.51
N PHE A 130 19.69 -22.02 17.73
CA PHE A 130 19.74 -21.05 16.64
C PHE A 130 21.18 -20.89 16.13
N CYS A 131 21.34 -20.64 14.82
CA CYS A 131 22.64 -20.30 14.25
C CYS A 131 23.26 -19.08 14.96
N GLU A 132 24.58 -19.01 15.06
CA GLU A 132 25.29 -17.87 15.67
C GLU A 132 24.94 -16.51 15.04
N SER A 133 24.50 -16.52 13.78
CA SER A 133 24.03 -15.32 13.08
C SER A 133 22.70 -14.78 13.62
N ILE A 134 21.90 -15.58 14.32
CA ILE A 134 20.61 -15.18 14.87
C ILE A 134 20.83 -14.70 16.31
N THR A 135 21.12 -13.40 16.46
CA THR A 135 21.40 -12.80 17.77
C THR A 135 20.14 -12.35 18.51
N ASP A 136 19.06 -12.11 17.78
CA ASP A 136 17.78 -11.67 18.33
C ASP A 136 16.62 -12.06 17.40
N LYS A 137 15.40 -11.87 17.90
CA LYS A 137 14.15 -12.21 17.19
C LYS A 137 14.02 -11.50 15.84
N ARG A 138 14.48 -10.26 15.70
CA ARG A 138 14.40 -9.52 14.43
C ARG A 138 15.28 -10.16 13.37
N THR A 139 16.41 -10.72 13.78
CA THR A 139 17.37 -11.37 12.86
C THR A 139 16.79 -12.62 12.21
N ILE A 140 15.81 -13.30 12.84
CA ILE A 140 15.08 -14.43 12.25
C ILE A 140 14.37 -14.01 10.97
N LYS A 141 13.59 -12.93 11.06
CA LYS A 141 12.88 -12.36 9.92
C LYS A 141 13.85 -11.96 8.82
N ASP A 142 14.88 -11.20 9.17
CA ASP A 142 15.85 -10.68 8.20
C ASP A 142 16.59 -11.84 7.49
N THR A 143 16.91 -12.92 8.21
CA THR A 143 17.54 -14.13 7.65
C THR A 143 16.61 -14.87 6.69
N LEU A 144 15.35 -15.10 7.08
CA LEU A 144 14.37 -15.77 6.21
C LEU A 144 14.05 -14.95 4.95
N GLU A 145 13.90 -13.63 5.07
CA GLU A 145 13.64 -12.76 3.92
C GLU A 145 14.83 -12.64 2.96
N ALA A 146 16.05 -12.86 3.46
CA ALA A 146 17.28 -12.94 2.66
C ALA A 146 17.54 -14.33 2.06
N ASP A 147 16.81 -15.37 2.45
CA ASP A 147 17.03 -16.74 1.98
C ASP A 147 16.74 -16.86 0.48
N PRO A 148 17.71 -17.35 -0.34
CA PRO A 148 17.53 -17.45 -1.79
C PRO A 148 16.38 -18.37 -2.23
N ALA A 149 16.09 -19.44 -1.48
CA ALA A 149 15.01 -20.36 -1.81
C ALA A 149 13.65 -19.72 -1.58
N LEU A 150 13.51 -18.93 -0.50
CA LEU A 150 12.32 -18.14 -0.25
C LEU A 150 12.11 -17.10 -1.34
N GLN A 151 13.16 -16.34 -1.69
CA GLN A 151 13.09 -15.33 -2.75
C GLN A 151 12.74 -15.93 -4.11
N GLN A 152 13.33 -17.08 -4.45
CA GLN A 152 13.01 -17.80 -5.67
C GLN A 152 11.56 -18.29 -5.67
N THR A 153 11.07 -18.85 -4.57
CA THR A 153 9.68 -19.29 -4.46
C THR A 153 8.71 -18.14 -4.67
N LEU A 154 8.97 -16.96 -4.10
CA LEU A 154 8.15 -15.77 -4.34
C LEU A 154 8.22 -15.33 -5.81
N ALA A 155 9.40 -15.32 -6.42
CA ALA A 155 9.59 -15.00 -7.83
C ALA A 155 8.81 -15.96 -8.75
N ASP A 156 8.80 -17.26 -8.44
CA ASP A 156 8.07 -18.28 -9.20
C ASP A 156 6.55 -18.05 -9.15
N HIS A 157 6.01 -17.56 -8.03
CA HIS A 157 4.59 -17.19 -7.94
C HIS A 157 4.26 -15.98 -8.80
N PHE A 158 5.11 -14.96 -8.81
CA PHE A 158 4.92 -13.79 -9.66
C PHE A 158 5.04 -14.14 -11.15
N ALA A 159 6.01 -14.97 -11.51
CA ALA A 159 6.15 -15.50 -12.87
C ALA A 159 4.92 -16.35 -13.27
N ALA A 160 4.41 -17.18 -12.38
CA ALA A 160 3.20 -17.97 -12.63
C ALA A 160 1.95 -17.09 -12.84
N LEU A 161 1.85 -15.96 -12.12
CA LEU A 161 0.79 -14.98 -12.31
C LEU A 161 0.93 -14.25 -13.65
N GLU A 162 2.14 -13.85 -14.02
CA GLU A 162 2.43 -13.20 -15.30
C GLU A 162 2.10 -14.13 -16.48
N ASP A 163 2.56 -15.38 -16.42
CA ASP A 163 2.24 -16.44 -17.38
C ASP A 163 0.74 -16.67 -17.53
N TRP A 164 0.03 -16.67 -16.39
CA TRP A 164 -1.43 -16.81 -16.39
C TRP A 164 -2.09 -15.58 -17.02
N TRP A 165 -1.65 -14.38 -16.65
CA TRP A 165 -2.18 -13.12 -17.13
C TRP A 165 -2.02 -12.96 -18.64
N ALA A 166 -0.89 -13.42 -19.19
CA ALA A 166 -0.60 -13.39 -20.61
C ALA A 166 -1.72 -13.98 -21.46
N VAL A 167 -2.39 -15.03 -20.97
CA VAL A 167 -3.56 -15.66 -21.60
C VAL A 167 -4.88 -15.09 -21.07
N ALA A 168 -4.98 -14.86 -19.76
CA ALA A 168 -6.23 -14.47 -19.11
C ALA A 168 -6.72 -13.06 -19.52
N GLN A 169 -5.83 -12.18 -19.96
CA GLN A 169 -6.19 -10.85 -20.48
C GLN A 169 -7.05 -10.93 -21.77
N ASP A 170 -6.92 -12.00 -22.54
CA ASP A 170 -7.73 -12.22 -23.75
C ASP A 170 -9.18 -12.54 -23.38
N ASP A 171 -9.41 -13.31 -22.31
CA ASP A 171 -10.74 -13.59 -21.77
C ASP A 171 -11.45 -12.29 -21.34
N LEU A 172 -10.71 -11.34 -20.77
CA LEU A 172 -11.23 -10.01 -20.40
C LEU A 172 -11.56 -9.16 -21.63
N THR A 173 -10.78 -9.30 -22.70
CA THR A 173 -11.06 -8.63 -23.98
C THR A 173 -12.31 -9.22 -24.65
N GLY A 174 -12.53 -10.52 -24.52
CA GLY A 174 -13.72 -11.22 -24.99
C GLY A 174 -15.03 -10.71 -24.38
N LEU A 175 -15.01 -10.12 -23.19
CA LEU A 175 -16.20 -9.52 -22.55
C LEU A 175 -16.81 -8.37 -23.38
N GLN A 176 -15.99 -7.59 -24.09
CA GLN A 176 -16.49 -6.55 -25.01
C GLN A 176 -17.22 -7.17 -26.21
N ASN A 177 -16.85 -8.40 -26.59
CA ASN A 177 -17.37 -9.13 -27.75
C ASN A 177 -18.58 -10.04 -27.41
N GLY A 178 -19.08 -9.99 -26.17
CA GLY A 178 -20.30 -10.68 -25.75
C GLY A 178 -20.08 -11.89 -24.84
N ASP A 179 -18.85 -12.16 -24.40
CA ASP A 179 -18.60 -13.23 -23.44
C ASP A 179 -19.34 -12.99 -22.12
N LYS A 180 -19.82 -14.08 -21.52
CA LYS A 180 -20.61 -13.98 -20.29
C LYS A 180 -19.69 -13.91 -19.07
N ILE A 181 -19.85 -12.85 -18.28
CA ILE A 181 -19.13 -12.63 -17.00
C ILE A 181 -19.02 -13.91 -16.15
N PRO A 182 -20.07 -14.72 -15.93
CA PRO A 182 -19.96 -15.93 -15.10
C PRO A 182 -19.06 -17.01 -15.71
N GLU A 183 -19.06 -17.15 -17.04
CA GLU A 183 -18.23 -18.14 -17.75
C GLU A 183 -16.75 -17.73 -17.67
N VAL A 184 -16.45 -16.45 -17.96
CA VAL A 184 -15.11 -15.86 -17.81
C VAL A 184 -14.60 -15.99 -16.36
N ARG A 185 -15.42 -15.61 -15.37
CA ARG A 185 -15.07 -15.75 -13.94
C ARG A 185 -14.63 -17.19 -13.61
N ARG A 186 -15.42 -18.18 -14.03
CA ARG A 186 -15.16 -19.58 -13.73
C ARG A 186 -13.88 -20.08 -14.40
N THR A 187 -13.67 -19.74 -15.68
CA THR A 187 -12.47 -20.11 -16.43
C THR A 187 -11.24 -19.52 -15.77
N MET A 188 -11.21 -18.21 -15.52
CA MET A 188 -10.07 -17.52 -14.94
C MET A 188 -9.76 -17.98 -13.51
N LEU A 189 -10.77 -18.23 -12.67
CA LEU A 189 -10.58 -18.83 -11.34
C LEU A 189 -9.92 -20.20 -11.43
N THR A 190 -10.40 -21.04 -12.34
CA THR A 190 -9.88 -22.41 -12.51
C THR A 190 -8.44 -22.40 -13.01
N THR A 191 -8.14 -21.57 -14.02
CA THR A 191 -6.81 -21.49 -14.61
C THR A 191 -5.79 -20.87 -13.64
N LEU A 192 -6.18 -19.88 -12.83
CA LEU A 192 -5.29 -19.30 -11.81
C LEU A 192 -4.96 -20.33 -10.73
N LYS A 193 -5.96 -21.06 -10.23
CA LYS A 193 -5.75 -22.14 -9.25
C LYS A 193 -4.78 -23.20 -9.76
N ASN A 194 -4.91 -23.59 -11.03
CA ASN A 194 -4.02 -24.58 -11.65
C ASN A 194 -2.56 -24.10 -11.75
N LYS A 195 -2.32 -22.79 -11.72
CA LYS A 195 -0.97 -22.19 -11.73
C LYS A 195 -0.39 -22.04 -10.33
N LEU A 196 -1.19 -21.64 -9.35
CA LEU A 196 -0.72 -21.34 -7.99
C LEU A 196 -0.62 -22.58 -7.07
N ILE A 197 -1.60 -23.50 -7.11
CA ILE A 197 -1.63 -24.67 -6.20
C ILE A 197 -0.39 -25.56 -6.33
N PRO A 198 0.16 -25.83 -7.53
CA PRO A 198 1.36 -26.66 -7.67
C PRO A 198 2.61 -26.08 -7.00
N LEU A 199 2.65 -24.77 -6.72
CA LEU A 199 3.74 -24.08 -6.03
C LEU A 199 3.71 -24.25 -4.51
N ARG A 200 2.67 -24.90 -3.96
CA ARG A 200 2.55 -25.39 -2.57
C ARG A 200 2.47 -24.35 -1.46
N VAL A 201 2.77 -23.06 -1.70
CA VAL A 201 2.58 -22.00 -0.69
C VAL A 201 1.10 -21.71 -0.47
N LEU A 202 0.31 -21.62 -1.55
CA LEU A 202 -1.11 -21.30 -1.47
C LEU A 202 -1.96 -22.53 -1.74
N ASP A 203 -2.81 -22.90 -0.77
CA ASP A 203 -3.79 -23.98 -0.94
C ASP A 203 -4.94 -23.60 -1.90
N GLU A 204 -5.88 -24.53 -2.09
CA GLU A 204 -7.05 -24.35 -2.96
C GLU A 204 -7.90 -23.12 -2.58
N PHE A 205 -8.06 -22.85 -1.29
CA PHE A 205 -8.90 -21.76 -0.78
C PHE A 205 -8.17 -20.43 -0.79
N LYS A 206 -6.87 -20.41 -0.46
CA LYS A 206 -6.02 -19.22 -0.54
C LYS A 206 -5.86 -18.78 -2.00
N SER A 207 -5.62 -19.72 -2.91
CA SER A 207 -5.56 -19.45 -4.36
C SER A 207 -6.88 -18.91 -4.90
N ALA A 208 -8.02 -19.48 -4.46
CA ALA A 208 -9.33 -18.94 -4.80
C ALA A 208 -9.55 -17.54 -4.18
N GLY A 209 -9.05 -17.31 -2.97
CA GLY A 209 -9.14 -16.04 -2.27
C GLY A 209 -8.42 -14.90 -2.99
N VAL A 210 -7.22 -15.15 -3.53
CA VAL A 210 -6.49 -14.22 -4.41
C VAL A 210 -7.41 -13.77 -5.56
N PHE A 211 -7.99 -14.72 -6.28
CA PHE A 211 -8.86 -14.43 -7.42
C PHE A 211 -10.13 -13.69 -7.02
N VAL A 212 -10.86 -14.19 -6.01
CA VAL A 212 -12.21 -13.70 -5.71
C VAL A 212 -12.17 -12.29 -5.12
N ASN A 213 -11.16 -11.97 -4.30
CA ASN A 213 -10.95 -10.62 -3.81
C ASN A 213 -10.62 -9.64 -4.93
N TRP A 214 -9.70 -10.03 -5.82
CA TRP A 214 -9.37 -9.25 -7.01
C TRP A 214 -10.61 -9.03 -7.90
N TRP A 215 -11.31 -10.11 -8.24
CA TRP A 215 -12.51 -10.08 -9.09
C TRP A 215 -13.60 -9.18 -8.52
N GLN A 216 -13.81 -9.22 -7.20
CA GLN A 216 -14.81 -8.39 -6.55
C GLN A 216 -14.47 -6.90 -6.66
N LYS A 217 -13.19 -6.53 -6.58
CA LYS A 217 -12.73 -5.14 -6.72
C LYS A 217 -12.92 -4.62 -8.15
N ILE A 218 -12.65 -5.45 -9.16
CA ILE A 218 -12.73 -5.05 -10.57
C ILE A 218 -14.14 -5.17 -11.16
N ARG A 219 -15.13 -5.64 -10.39
CA ARG A 219 -16.49 -5.91 -10.90
C ARG A 219 -17.13 -4.71 -11.59
N TYR A 220 -16.89 -3.49 -11.10
CA TYR A 220 -17.41 -2.28 -11.73
C TYR A 220 -16.66 -1.94 -13.02
N ASP A 221 -15.35 -2.11 -13.04
CA ASP A 221 -14.53 -1.93 -14.24
C ASP A 221 -15.00 -2.88 -15.35
N LEU A 222 -15.24 -4.16 -15.03
CA LEU A 222 -15.76 -5.13 -16.00
C LEU A 222 -17.12 -4.70 -16.59
N LYS A 223 -18.02 -4.16 -15.75
CA LYS A 223 -19.31 -3.64 -16.24
C LYS A 223 -19.13 -2.46 -17.17
N THR A 224 -18.22 -1.54 -16.85
CA THR A 224 -17.90 -0.39 -17.69
C THR A 224 -17.28 -0.85 -19.02
N ILE A 225 -16.34 -1.80 -19.01
CA ILE A 225 -15.75 -2.37 -20.22
C ILE A 225 -16.84 -2.94 -21.15
N ILE A 226 -17.80 -3.68 -20.59
CA ILE A 226 -18.92 -4.23 -21.37
C ILE A 226 -19.83 -3.12 -21.93
N SER A 227 -20.10 -2.07 -21.16
CA SER A 227 -21.05 -1.01 -21.58
C SER A 227 -20.46 0.04 -22.52
N THR A 228 -19.19 0.40 -22.33
CA THR A 228 -18.55 1.56 -22.97
C THR A 228 -17.21 1.24 -23.64
N GLY A 229 -16.75 -0.02 -23.58
CA GLY A 229 -15.43 -0.42 -24.04
C GLY A 229 -14.31 0.06 -23.10
N TRP A 230 -13.09 0.15 -23.64
CA TRP A 230 -11.86 0.57 -22.94
C TRP A 230 -11.87 2.09 -22.67
N HIS A 231 -12.75 2.51 -21.78
CA HIS A 231 -13.00 3.92 -21.52
C HIS A 231 -11.96 4.52 -20.56
N HIS A 232 -11.48 5.72 -20.88
CA HIS A 232 -10.41 6.39 -20.11
C HIS A 232 -10.75 6.58 -18.62
N SER A 233 -12.03 6.66 -18.24
CA SER A 233 -12.45 6.81 -16.82
C SER A 233 -12.04 5.63 -15.93
N LEU A 234 -11.66 4.49 -16.51
CA LEU A 234 -11.19 3.32 -15.78
C LEU A 234 -9.71 3.40 -15.39
N ILE A 235 -8.97 4.32 -15.99
CA ILE A 235 -7.53 4.52 -15.82
C ILE A 235 -7.32 5.58 -14.74
N PRO A 236 -6.72 5.26 -13.58
CA PRO A 236 -6.30 6.26 -12.59
C PRO A 236 -5.24 7.20 -13.14
N ASP A 237 -5.10 8.41 -12.58
CA ASP A 237 -4.15 9.41 -13.06
C ASP A 237 -2.70 8.91 -13.00
N ASP A 238 -2.32 8.17 -11.94
CA ASP A 238 -0.98 7.62 -11.76
C ASP A 238 -0.51 6.76 -12.95
N TYR A 239 -1.42 6.02 -13.61
CA TYR A 239 -1.09 5.21 -14.78
C TYR A 239 -0.84 6.06 -16.02
N LEU A 240 -1.58 7.17 -16.18
CA LEU A 240 -1.32 8.12 -17.26
C LEU A 240 -0.03 8.90 -17.03
N ILE A 241 0.23 9.25 -15.78
CA ILE A 241 1.45 9.96 -15.39
C ILE A 241 2.67 9.09 -15.69
N ALA A 242 2.68 7.85 -15.21
CA ALA A 242 3.78 6.92 -15.44
C ALA A 242 4.05 6.64 -16.93
N GLU A 243 3.00 6.59 -17.76
CA GLU A 243 3.14 6.28 -19.18
C GLU A 243 3.48 7.50 -20.05
N PHE A 244 2.87 8.66 -19.78
CA PHE A 244 2.92 9.80 -20.69
C PHE A 244 3.54 11.07 -20.09
N PHE A 245 3.59 11.20 -18.76
CA PHE A 245 3.94 12.45 -18.08
C PHE A 245 4.97 12.26 -16.96
N GLN A 246 5.85 11.27 -17.11
CA GLN A 246 6.90 11.00 -16.14
C GLN A 246 7.85 12.20 -16.00
N VAL A 247 8.16 12.88 -17.11
CA VAL A 247 9.01 14.09 -17.11
C VAL A 247 8.40 15.20 -16.25
N GLU A 248 7.10 15.43 -16.35
CA GLU A 248 6.41 16.40 -15.51
C GLU A 248 6.33 15.97 -14.04
N ALA A 249 6.16 14.66 -13.78
CA ALA A 249 6.20 14.12 -12.42
C ALA A 249 7.58 14.31 -11.78
N ASP A 250 8.66 13.98 -12.50
CA ASP A 250 10.04 14.16 -12.04
C ASP A 250 10.34 15.63 -11.74
N GLN A 251 9.85 16.57 -12.57
CA GLN A 251 9.97 18.01 -12.32
C GLN A 251 9.22 18.46 -11.06
N ILE A 252 8.06 17.87 -10.79
CA ILE A 252 7.27 18.14 -9.59
C ILE A 252 8.02 17.62 -8.35
N GLU A 253 8.55 16.40 -8.42
CA GLU A 253 9.35 15.80 -7.34
C GLU A 253 10.62 16.61 -7.06
N GLU A 254 11.32 17.08 -8.10
CA GLU A 254 12.50 17.93 -7.97
C GLU A 254 12.15 19.26 -7.27
N LEU A 255 11.03 19.90 -7.63
CA LEU A 255 10.57 21.11 -6.97
C LEU A 255 10.17 20.86 -5.50
N ASP A 256 9.49 19.75 -5.20
CA ASP A 256 9.14 19.36 -3.84
C ASP A 256 10.40 19.07 -2.99
N ALA A 257 11.44 18.46 -3.59
CA ALA A 257 12.75 18.26 -2.97
C ALA A 257 13.48 19.59 -2.69
N GLN A 258 13.54 20.49 -3.69
CA GLN A 258 14.14 21.83 -3.53
C GLN A 258 13.44 22.66 -2.46
N ILE A 259 12.11 22.54 -2.33
CA ILE A 259 11.35 23.20 -1.27
C ILE A 259 11.76 22.64 0.09
N SER A 260 11.88 21.31 0.21
CA SER A 260 12.26 20.65 1.46
C SER A 260 13.68 21.01 1.89
N GLU A 261 14.63 21.02 0.95
CA GLU A 261 16.02 21.47 1.19
C GLU A 261 16.06 22.93 1.64
N ALA A 262 15.38 23.82 0.92
CA ALA A 262 15.31 25.23 1.30
C ALA A 262 14.60 25.46 2.65
N GLN A 263 13.69 24.56 3.04
CA GLN A 263 13.02 24.59 4.34
C GLN A 263 14.02 24.25 5.47
N SER A 264 14.86 23.21 5.29
CA SER A 264 15.94 22.90 6.23
C SER A 264 16.97 24.03 6.32
N GLU A 265 17.41 24.59 5.19
CA GLU A 265 18.32 25.75 5.18
C GLU A 265 17.71 26.96 5.92
N LEU A 266 16.39 27.15 5.82
CA LEU A 266 15.71 28.22 6.54
C LEU A 266 15.75 27.99 8.05
N ASP A 267 15.53 26.76 8.50
CA ASP A 267 15.56 26.40 9.92
C ASP A 267 16.97 26.60 10.51
N GLU A 268 18.02 26.19 9.78
CA GLU A 268 19.43 26.45 10.16
C GLU A 268 19.76 27.95 10.20
N ALA A 269 19.26 28.73 9.23
CA ALA A 269 19.45 30.18 9.20
C ALA A 269 18.73 30.88 10.35
N VAL A 270 17.57 30.37 10.77
CA VAL A 270 16.81 30.89 11.92
C VAL A 270 17.56 30.63 13.22
N GLU A 271 18.13 29.43 13.40
CA GLU A 271 18.96 29.09 14.57
C GLU A 271 20.21 29.98 14.63
N THR A 272 20.92 30.12 13.51
CA THR A 272 22.10 31.01 13.41
C THR A 272 21.72 32.46 13.71
N ALA A 273 20.60 32.93 13.19
CA ALA A 273 20.12 34.28 13.42
C ALA A 273 19.69 34.51 14.88
N GLN A 274 19.12 33.49 15.54
CA GLN A 274 18.80 33.53 16.96
C GLN A 274 20.06 33.70 17.82
N GLU A 275 21.11 32.93 17.53
CA GLU A 275 22.41 33.05 18.21
C GLU A 275 23.04 34.43 18.01
N VAL A 276 23.07 34.91 16.76
CA VAL A 276 23.62 36.24 16.42
C VAL A 276 22.83 37.37 17.07
N ALA A 277 21.51 37.23 17.19
CA ALA A 277 20.65 38.19 17.87
C ALA A 277 20.77 38.13 19.40
N GLY A 278 21.42 37.11 19.96
CA GLY A 278 21.45 36.86 21.40
C GLY A 278 20.05 36.65 21.98
N TYR A 279 19.15 36.05 21.19
CA TYR A 279 17.76 35.86 21.57
C TYR A 279 17.58 34.57 22.38
N GLU A 280 17.25 34.72 23.65
CA GLU A 280 16.87 33.62 24.54
C GLU A 280 15.34 33.56 24.62
N PRO A 281 14.69 32.54 24.02
CA PRO A 281 13.25 32.35 24.14
C PRO A 281 12.86 31.94 25.57
N ASP A 282 11.66 32.34 26.01
CA ASP A 282 11.07 31.86 27.26
C ASP A 282 10.78 30.34 27.18
N GLU A 283 10.65 29.65 28.33
CA GLU A 283 10.46 28.18 28.40
C GLU A 283 9.28 27.65 27.55
N ASP A 284 8.30 28.49 27.22
CA ASP A 284 7.12 28.14 26.41
C ASP A 284 7.09 28.82 25.02
N GLU A 285 8.12 29.57 24.62
CA GLU A 285 8.14 30.27 23.33
C GLU A 285 8.76 29.41 22.23
N ASN A 286 7.96 29.10 21.22
CA ASN A 286 8.45 28.39 20.04
C ASN A 286 9.12 29.37 19.06
N VAL A 287 10.41 29.20 18.82
CA VAL A 287 11.17 30.07 17.92
C VAL A 287 10.75 29.80 16.48
N THR A 288 10.19 30.82 15.84
CA THR A 288 9.78 30.75 14.44
C THR A 288 10.51 31.80 13.61
N VAL A 289 10.58 31.57 12.30
CA VAL A 289 11.07 32.57 11.31
C VAL A 289 10.45 33.95 11.54
N THR A 290 9.16 34.00 11.89
CA THR A 290 8.45 35.26 12.13
C THR A 290 8.94 35.98 13.40
N VAL A 291 9.21 35.24 14.47
CA VAL A 291 9.75 35.77 15.72
C VAL A 291 11.16 36.31 15.49
N ILE A 292 12.05 35.51 14.89
CA ILE A 292 13.44 35.93 14.65
C ILE A 292 13.52 37.13 13.71
N LYS A 293 12.71 37.20 12.65
CA LYS A 293 12.68 38.39 11.78
C LYS A 293 12.22 39.66 12.51
N ARG A 294 11.30 39.55 13.47
CA ARG A 294 10.89 40.68 14.31
C ARG A 294 12.06 41.12 15.19
N VAL A 295 12.71 40.19 15.87
CA VAL A 295 13.88 40.47 16.73
C VAL A 295 15.01 41.12 15.94
N LEU A 296 15.39 40.55 14.79
CA LEU A 296 16.42 41.10 13.91
C LEU A 296 16.07 42.54 13.48
N LYS A 297 14.81 42.78 13.12
CA LYS A 297 14.35 44.11 12.70
C LYS A 297 14.47 45.13 13.83
N ASP A 298 14.02 44.78 15.03
CA ASP A 298 14.06 45.67 16.18
C ASP A 298 15.52 46.02 16.54
N LEU A 299 16.42 45.02 16.58
CA LEU A 299 17.86 45.23 16.81
C LEU A 299 18.53 46.08 15.70
N ILE A 300 18.17 45.85 14.44
CA ILE A 300 18.67 46.65 13.31
C ILE A 300 18.21 48.11 13.43
N ASP A 301 16.96 48.33 13.83
CA ASP A 301 16.38 49.67 14.01
C ASP A 301 17.03 50.43 15.18
N ASP A 302 17.38 49.75 16.26
CA ASP A 302 18.07 50.34 17.42
C ASP A 302 19.53 50.71 17.11
N LEU A 303 20.23 49.90 16.32
CA LEU A 303 21.65 50.10 16.02
C LEU A 303 21.92 51.09 14.88
N LYS A 304 20.91 51.49 14.08
CA LYS A 304 21.11 52.29 12.86
C LYS A 304 21.70 53.68 13.07
N ASP A 305 21.46 54.30 14.22
CA ASP A 305 21.90 55.67 14.54
C ASP A 305 23.23 55.70 15.34
N SER A 306 23.79 54.53 15.67
CA SER A 306 25.00 54.40 16.48
C SER A 306 26.28 54.60 15.64
N LYS A 307 27.20 55.46 16.10
CA LYS A 307 28.44 55.82 15.36
C LYS A 307 29.69 55.02 15.75
N GLY A 308 29.54 53.98 16.57
CA GLY A 308 30.66 53.16 17.05
C GLY A 308 31.12 52.09 16.06
N LYS A 309 32.43 51.82 15.96
CA LYS A 309 32.98 50.73 15.12
C LYS A 309 32.45 49.34 15.51
N SER A 310 32.14 49.11 16.79
CA SER A 310 31.54 47.85 17.27
C SER A 310 30.09 47.71 16.82
N ALA A 311 29.28 48.74 17.04
CA ALA A 311 27.89 48.79 16.59
C ALA A 311 27.75 48.61 15.08
N GLY A 312 28.69 49.15 14.29
CA GLY A 312 28.71 48.94 12.84
C GLY A 312 28.97 47.49 12.40
N LYS A 313 29.74 46.71 13.18
CA LYS A 313 29.98 45.28 12.88
C LYS A 313 28.76 44.43 13.24
N GLU A 314 28.16 44.68 14.39
CA GLU A 314 26.98 43.99 14.88
C GLU A 314 25.76 44.25 13.97
N LEU A 315 25.55 45.52 13.58
CA LEU A 315 24.54 45.89 12.58
C LEU A 315 24.74 45.18 11.24
N ALA A 316 26.00 44.96 10.82
CA ALA A 316 26.29 44.25 9.58
C ALA A 316 25.92 42.76 9.69
N ALA A 317 26.26 42.11 10.80
CA ALA A 317 25.93 40.70 11.04
C ALA A 317 24.41 40.47 11.11
N LEU A 318 23.66 41.32 11.83
CA LEU A 318 22.20 41.22 11.92
C LEU A 318 21.52 41.42 10.56
N LYS A 319 22.01 42.39 9.77
CA LYS A 319 21.52 42.61 8.40
C LYS A 319 21.82 41.44 7.48
N GLU A 320 22.98 40.81 7.60
CA GLU A 320 23.34 39.63 6.83
C GLU A 320 22.40 38.45 7.11
N GLN A 321 22.06 38.22 8.39
CA GLN A 321 21.11 37.17 8.76
C GLN A 321 19.68 37.49 8.29
N ASP A 322 19.20 38.73 8.45
CA ASP A 322 17.86 39.14 7.98
C ASP A 322 17.73 39.00 6.45
N GLU A 323 18.77 39.39 5.70
CA GLU A 323 18.77 39.23 4.24
C GLU A 323 18.90 37.75 3.80
N THR A 324 19.67 36.93 4.50
CA THR A 324 19.75 35.47 4.26
C THR A 324 18.38 34.82 4.44
N ILE A 325 17.70 35.07 5.56
CA ILE A 325 16.36 34.54 5.83
C ILE A 325 15.37 34.99 4.75
N LYS A 326 15.36 36.29 4.39
CA LYS A 326 14.48 36.81 3.33
C LYS A 326 14.75 36.17 1.98
N ALA A 327 16.02 35.92 1.64
CA ALA A 327 16.41 35.29 0.37
C ALA A 327 15.90 33.84 0.31
N ILE A 328 16.06 33.07 1.38
CA ILE A 328 15.57 31.68 1.47
C ILE A 328 14.03 31.65 1.42
N GLU A 329 13.34 32.50 2.18
CA GLU A 329 11.87 32.61 2.12
C GLU A 329 11.37 32.95 0.71
N LYS A 330 12.07 33.85 0.02
CA LYS A 330 11.75 34.20 -1.37
C LYS A 330 11.93 32.99 -2.29
N ARG A 331 13.04 32.25 -2.16
CA ARG A 331 13.29 31.01 -2.93
C ARG A 331 12.19 29.99 -2.69
N ILE A 332 11.81 29.72 -1.43
CA ILE A 332 10.70 28.80 -1.10
C ILE A 332 9.39 29.27 -1.73
N ARG A 333 9.08 30.57 -1.66
CA ARG A 333 7.85 31.14 -2.25
C ARG A 333 7.82 30.96 -3.77
N ASP A 334 8.92 31.28 -4.44
CA ASP A 334 9.06 31.19 -5.89
C ASP A 334 8.98 29.72 -6.35
N SER A 335 9.65 28.79 -5.65
CA SER A 335 9.56 27.33 -5.91
C SER A 335 8.15 26.80 -5.67
N ARG A 336 7.45 27.22 -4.60
CA ARG A 336 6.04 26.85 -4.37
C ARG A 336 5.10 27.36 -5.46
N ALA A 337 5.37 28.55 -6.01
CA ALA A 337 4.60 29.08 -7.13
C ALA A 337 4.86 28.26 -8.41
N ALA A 338 6.12 27.92 -8.69
CA ALA A 338 6.50 27.06 -9.81
C ALA A 338 5.88 25.66 -9.69
N LEU A 339 5.90 25.06 -8.49
CA LEU A 339 5.29 23.77 -8.19
C LEU A 339 3.78 23.77 -8.48
N ARG A 340 3.05 24.80 -8.02
CA ARG A 340 1.62 24.95 -8.29
C ARG A 340 1.35 25.09 -9.78
N ALA A 341 2.15 25.88 -10.49
CA ALA A 341 2.03 26.03 -11.94
C ALA A 341 2.24 24.69 -12.66
N LYS A 342 3.26 23.91 -12.26
CA LYS A 342 3.55 22.59 -12.82
C LYS A 342 2.48 21.54 -12.52
N LYS A 343 1.94 21.51 -11.30
CA LYS A 343 0.81 20.64 -10.93
C LYS A 343 -0.44 20.95 -11.78
N ASN A 344 -0.75 22.24 -11.97
CA ASN A 344 -1.86 22.64 -12.84
C ASN A 344 -1.61 22.29 -14.31
N GLU A 345 -0.38 22.47 -14.81
CA GLU A 345 0.02 22.09 -16.16
C GLU A 345 -0.19 20.59 -16.40
N LEU A 346 0.25 19.75 -15.45
CA LEU A 346 0.07 18.30 -15.49
C LEU A 346 -1.41 17.91 -15.48
N GLU A 347 -2.23 18.51 -14.62
CA GLU A 347 -3.67 18.25 -14.56
C GLU A 347 -4.35 18.54 -15.90
N ILE A 348 -4.02 19.69 -16.53
CA ILE A 348 -4.54 20.04 -17.86
C ILE A 348 -4.09 19.02 -18.91
N LYS A 349 -2.81 18.63 -18.92
CA LYS A 349 -2.26 17.63 -19.86
C LYS A 349 -2.97 16.28 -19.72
N ILE A 350 -3.22 15.81 -18.50
CA ILE A 350 -3.97 14.57 -18.22
C ILE A 350 -5.38 14.67 -18.81
N GLN A 351 -6.09 15.76 -18.57
CA GLN A 351 -7.45 15.92 -19.08
C GLN A 351 -7.48 16.03 -20.61
N LEU A 352 -6.53 16.73 -21.22
CA LEU A 352 -6.38 16.79 -22.68
C LEU A 352 -6.09 15.40 -23.26
N LYS A 353 -5.27 14.58 -22.58
CA LYS A 353 -5.01 13.20 -23.00
C LYS A 353 -6.30 12.38 -22.99
N ARG A 354 -7.14 12.52 -21.96
CA ARG A 354 -8.40 11.77 -21.81
C ARG A 354 -9.47 12.19 -22.81
N LEU A 355 -9.79 13.49 -22.82
CA LEU A 355 -10.98 14.03 -23.48
C LEU A 355 -10.69 14.65 -24.85
N GLY A 356 -9.41 14.90 -25.17
CA GLY A 356 -9.04 15.76 -26.28
C GLY A 356 -9.29 17.23 -25.97
N SER A 357 -9.20 18.09 -26.98
CA SER A 357 -9.26 19.54 -26.81
C SER A 357 -10.66 20.14 -27.03
N ASP A 358 -11.66 19.34 -27.39
CA ASP A 358 -13.00 19.87 -27.73
C ASP A 358 -13.75 20.45 -26.54
N SER A 359 -13.73 19.78 -25.38
CA SER A 359 -14.36 20.31 -24.15
C SER A 359 -13.70 21.59 -23.67
N PHE A 360 -12.36 21.64 -23.69
CA PHE A 360 -11.55 22.80 -23.32
C PHE A 360 -11.80 24.02 -24.22
N LYS A 361 -12.05 23.78 -25.49
CA LYS A 361 -12.25 24.82 -26.49
C LYS A 361 -13.71 25.27 -26.61
N ALA A 362 -14.67 24.53 -26.08
CA ALA A 362 -16.10 24.80 -26.30
C ALA A 362 -16.53 26.20 -25.85
N GLU A 363 -16.15 26.61 -24.63
CA GLU A 363 -16.50 27.92 -24.08
C GLU A 363 -15.79 29.06 -24.84
N ASN A 364 -14.49 28.91 -25.09
CA ASN A 364 -13.71 29.89 -25.85
C ASN A 364 -14.26 30.06 -27.29
N ARG A 365 -14.65 28.97 -27.95
CA ARG A 365 -15.29 29.00 -29.28
C ARG A 365 -16.63 29.74 -29.26
N GLU A 366 -17.45 29.54 -28.23
CA GLU A 366 -18.73 30.25 -28.08
C GLU A 366 -18.54 31.74 -27.80
N LEU A 367 -17.57 32.11 -26.97
CA LEU A 367 -17.22 33.51 -26.72
C LEU A 367 -16.72 34.20 -28.00
N ILE A 368 -15.88 33.54 -28.79
CA ILE A 368 -15.44 34.05 -30.10
C ILE A 368 -16.65 34.26 -31.02
N ARG A 369 -17.58 33.29 -31.08
CA ARG A 369 -18.81 33.41 -31.87
C ARG A 369 -19.66 34.62 -31.44
N GLN A 370 -19.75 34.90 -30.14
CA GLN A 370 -20.45 36.07 -29.61
C GLN A 370 -19.73 37.37 -29.95
N ILE A 371 -18.40 37.39 -29.85
CA ILE A 371 -17.57 38.54 -30.25
C ILE A 371 -17.76 38.84 -31.74
N ASP A 372 -17.70 37.83 -32.60
CA ASP A 372 -17.88 37.97 -34.04
C ASP A 372 -19.29 38.50 -34.39
N ALA A 373 -20.32 38.02 -33.68
CA ALA A 373 -21.69 38.53 -33.83
C ALA A 373 -21.83 39.99 -33.40
N GLN A 374 -21.15 40.41 -32.33
CA GLN A 374 -21.13 41.81 -31.90
C GLN A 374 -20.35 42.69 -32.88
N LEU A 375 -19.21 42.21 -33.38
CA LEU A 375 -18.40 42.92 -34.38
C LEU A 375 -19.21 43.17 -35.67
N ALA A 376 -20.03 42.21 -36.10
CA ALA A 376 -20.90 42.36 -37.27
C ALA A 376 -21.99 43.43 -37.12
N GLN A 377 -22.35 43.82 -35.90
CA GLN A 377 -23.36 44.85 -35.62
C GLN A 377 -22.77 46.27 -35.46
N LEU A 378 -21.44 46.40 -35.43
CA LEU A 378 -20.75 47.66 -35.16
C LEU A 378 -20.29 48.35 -36.46
N ASP A 379 -20.38 49.68 -36.51
CA ASP A 379 -20.03 50.47 -37.68
C ASP A 379 -18.63 51.09 -37.52
N SER A 380 -17.67 50.65 -38.33
CA SER A 380 -16.28 51.11 -38.27
C SER A 380 -16.08 52.61 -38.54
N SER A 381 -17.09 53.30 -39.10
CA SER A 381 -17.08 54.74 -39.34
C SER A 381 -17.42 55.57 -38.10
N LYS A 382 -18.08 54.99 -37.08
CA LYS A 382 -18.46 55.68 -35.84
C LYS A 382 -17.33 55.62 -34.81
N LYS A 383 -16.94 56.78 -34.28
CA LYS A 383 -15.84 56.90 -33.29
C LYS A 383 -16.08 56.10 -32.00
N ALA A 384 -17.34 55.95 -31.58
CA ALA A 384 -17.73 55.15 -30.41
C ALA A 384 -17.56 53.64 -30.68
N ASP A 385 -18.01 53.17 -31.85
CA ASP A 385 -17.94 51.78 -32.28
C ASP A 385 -16.50 51.34 -32.53
N LYS A 386 -15.64 52.23 -33.06
CA LYS A 386 -14.21 51.96 -33.28
C LYS A 386 -13.45 51.58 -32.00
N ARG A 387 -13.82 52.15 -30.85
CA ARG A 387 -13.24 51.77 -29.55
C ARG A 387 -13.67 50.36 -29.13
N LYS A 388 -14.95 50.04 -29.34
CA LYS A 388 -15.52 48.73 -29.01
C LYS A 388 -14.98 47.62 -29.92
N ILE A 389 -14.84 47.89 -31.22
CA ILE A 389 -14.19 46.99 -32.19
C ILE A 389 -12.75 46.67 -31.76
N ASN A 390 -11.96 47.68 -31.38
CA ASN A 390 -10.58 47.45 -30.94
C ASN A 390 -10.49 46.63 -29.65
N ALA A 391 -11.42 46.80 -28.71
CA ALA A 391 -11.49 45.99 -27.49
C ALA A 391 -11.86 44.54 -27.83
N LEU A 392 -12.94 44.34 -28.58
CA LEU A 392 -13.41 43.02 -29.02
C LEU A 392 -12.37 42.26 -29.84
N ASN A 393 -11.62 42.92 -30.72
CA ASN A 393 -10.54 42.28 -31.48
C ASN A 393 -9.36 41.85 -30.60
N ARG A 394 -9.05 42.61 -29.53
CA ARG A 394 -8.05 42.20 -28.54
C ARG A 394 -8.51 40.97 -27.78
N ASP A 395 -9.77 40.98 -27.32
CA ASP A 395 -10.36 39.85 -26.60
C ASP A 395 -10.40 38.59 -27.51
N ASN A 396 -10.77 38.75 -28.77
CA ASN A 396 -10.75 37.67 -29.76
C ASN A 396 -9.33 37.11 -29.96
N THR A 397 -8.33 37.98 -30.10
CA THR A 397 -6.92 37.56 -30.23
C THR A 397 -6.48 36.74 -29.02
N VAL A 398 -6.82 37.18 -27.80
CA VAL A 398 -6.49 36.45 -26.56
C VAL A 398 -7.17 35.08 -26.51
N LEU A 399 -8.45 34.99 -26.87
CA LEU A 399 -9.17 33.72 -26.92
C LEU A 399 -8.59 32.79 -27.98
N GLN A 400 -8.23 33.31 -29.15
CA GLN A 400 -7.61 32.55 -30.23
C GLN A 400 -6.24 31.99 -29.81
N THR A 401 -5.40 32.80 -29.15
CA THR A 401 -4.12 32.33 -28.60
C THR A 401 -4.33 31.19 -27.60
N ARG A 402 -5.34 31.26 -26.73
CA ARG A 402 -5.66 30.15 -25.80
C ARG A 402 -6.11 28.87 -26.52
N LEU A 403 -6.86 28.99 -27.61
CA LEU A 403 -7.22 27.84 -28.45
C LEU A 403 -5.97 27.21 -29.06
N ASP A 404 -5.08 28.03 -29.62
CA ASP A 404 -3.83 27.58 -30.25
C ASP A 404 -2.87 26.95 -29.24
N GLU A 405 -2.75 27.51 -28.03
CA GLU A 405 -1.99 26.93 -26.91
C GLU A 405 -2.53 25.56 -26.53
N THR A 406 -3.86 25.41 -26.43
CA THR A 406 -4.51 24.13 -26.11
C THR A 406 -4.21 23.08 -27.18
N ASP A 407 -4.25 23.45 -28.46
CA ASP A 407 -3.92 22.55 -29.57
C ASP A 407 -2.43 22.22 -29.65
N GLY A 408 -1.57 23.20 -29.33
CA GLY A 408 -0.14 22.99 -29.18
C GLY A 408 0.16 21.97 -28.08
N MET A 409 -0.47 22.11 -26.91
CA MET A 409 -0.34 21.15 -25.80
C MET A 409 -0.84 19.76 -26.21
N LEU A 410 -2.02 19.65 -26.82
CA LEU A 410 -2.56 18.35 -27.26
C LEU A 410 -1.63 17.66 -28.26
N THR A 411 -1.01 18.43 -29.17
CA THR A 411 -0.05 17.90 -30.14
C THR A 411 1.23 17.43 -29.44
N ALA A 412 1.74 18.22 -28.50
CA ALA A 412 2.95 17.91 -27.75
C ALA A 412 2.83 16.61 -26.93
N ILE A 413 1.64 16.31 -26.39
CA ILE A 413 1.37 15.07 -25.63
C ILE A 413 1.01 13.86 -26.52
N GLY A 414 1.18 13.98 -27.84
CA GLY A 414 0.92 12.90 -28.80
C GLY A 414 -0.56 12.69 -29.11
N GLY A 415 -1.41 13.69 -28.88
CA GLY A 415 -2.84 13.64 -29.14
C GLY A 415 -3.65 12.93 -28.05
N ARG A 416 -4.96 12.78 -28.31
CA ARG A 416 -5.90 12.09 -27.41
C ARG A 416 -5.53 10.62 -27.26
N LEU A 417 -5.80 10.07 -26.07
CA LEU A 417 -5.63 8.67 -25.73
C LEU A 417 -6.35 7.78 -26.75
N LYS A 418 -5.59 6.89 -27.38
CA LYS A 418 -6.12 5.91 -28.33
C LYS A 418 -6.76 4.74 -27.59
N GLU A 419 -7.65 4.02 -28.26
CA GLU A 419 -8.33 2.86 -27.67
C GLU A 419 -7.34 1.77 -27.24
N GLU A 420 -6.31 1.47 -28.04
CA GLU A 420 -5.29 0.48 -27.68
C GLU A 420 -4.43 0.92 -26.48
N GLU A 421 -4.08 2.22 -26.41
CA GLU A 421 -3.36 2.79 -25.26
C GLU A 421 -4.23 2.69 -23.99
N ALA A 422 -5.53 2.98 -24.11
CA ALA A 422 -6.47 2.84 -23.02
C ALA A 422 -6.62 1.38 -22.56
N ARG A 423 -6.75 0.44 -23.51
CA ARG A 423 -6.82 -1.00 -23.25
C ARG A 423 -5.59 -1.49 -22.50
N GLN A 424 -4.39 -1.13 -22.97
CA GLN A 424 -3.13 -1.52 -22.33
C GLN A 424 -3.06 -1.03 -20.89
N LEU A 425 -3.39 0.24 -20.63
CA LEU A 425 -3.34 0.80 -19.28
C LEU A 425 -4.41 0.22 -18.35
N ILE A 426 -5.61 -0.07 -18.87
CA ILE A 426 -6.66 -0.74 -18.08
C ILE A 426 -6.22 -2.17 -17.74
N LEU A 427 -5.70 -2.93 -18.71
CA LEU A 427 -5.21 -4.28 -18.45
C LEU A 427 -4.04 -4.28 -17.46
N LYS A 428 -3.09 -3.34 -17.58
CA LYS A 428 -2.00 -3.14 -16.61
C LYS A 428 -2.55 -2.90 -15.20
N LYS A 429 -3.53 -2.01 -15.04
CA LYS A 429 -4.21 -1.76 -13.76
C LYS A 429 -4.85 -3.03 -13.19
N LEU A 430 -5.57 -3.79 -14.03
CA LEU A 430 -6.22 -5.02 -13.58
C LEU A 430 -5.18 -6.07 -13.15
N TYR A 431 -4.05 -6.18 -13.85
CA TYR A 431 -2.93 -7.02 -13.47
C TYR A 431 -2.30 -6.60 -12.14
N ASP A 432 -1.98 -5.31 -11.98
CA ASP A 432 -1.35 -4.78 -10.76
C ASP A 432 -2.22 -5.05 -9.53
N MET A 433 -3.55 -4.99 -9.68
CA MET A 433 -4.50 -5.37 -8.63
C MET A 433 -4.50 -6.87 -8.33
N ALA A 434 -4.33 -7.75 -9.32
CA ALA A 434 -4.21 -9.19 -9.11
C ALA A 434 -2.88 -9.52 -8.41
N ASN A 435 -1.80 -8.88 -8.86
CA ASN A 435 -0.46 -8.98 -8.30
C ASN A 435 -0.44 -8.53 -6.83
N TYR A 436 -1.13 -7.44 -6.51
CA TYR A 436 -1.31 -6.99 -5.13
C TYR A 436 -1.99 -8.04 -4.25
N GLU A 437 -3.09 -8.66 -4.71
CA GLU A 437 -3.74 -9.72 -3.92
C GLU A 437 -2.83 -10.94 -3.77
N LEU A 438 -2.14 -11.38 -4.83
CA LEU A 438 -1.18 -12.48 -4.71
C LEU A 438 -0.11 -12.17 -3.66
N ASN A 439 0.53 -11.00 -3.76
CA ASN A 439 1.55 -10.56 -2.81
C ASN A 439 1.02 -10.49 -1.37
N ARG A 440 -0.23 -10.06 -1.17
CA ARG A 440 -0.86 -10.04 0.15
C ARG A 440 -0.97 -11.43 0.76
N TYR A 441 -1.39 -12.43 -0.01
CA TYR A 441 -1.48 -13.82 0.45
C TYR A 441 -0.10 -14.44 0.69
N LEU A 442 0.85 -14.23 -0.22
CA LEU A 442 2.23 -14.71 -0.04
C LEU A 442 2.89 -14.12 1.21
N ASN A 443 2.69 -12.83 1.47
CA ASN A 443 3.21 -12.20 2.69
C ASN A 443 2.52 -12.72 3.96
N ALA A 444 1.25 -13.14 3.89
CA ALA A 444 0.59 -13.77 5.03
C ALA A 444 1.24 -15.13 5.34
N GLU A 445 1.45 -15.98 4.33
CA GLU A 445 2.13 -17.27 4.51
C GLU A 445 3.58 -17.11 4.99
N LYS A 446 4.30 -16.13 4.44
CA LYS A 446 5.66 -15.79 4.87
C LYS A 446 5.69 -15.40 6.34
N ARG A 447 4.72 -14.60 6.80
CA ARG A 447 4.60 -14.21 8.21
C ARG A 447 4.29 -15.40 9.11
N GLU A 448 3.48 -16.36 8.66
CA GLU A 448 3.24 -17.59 9.44
C GLU A 448 4.53 -18.41 9.58
N LEU A 449 5.34 -18.55 8.51
CA LEU A 449 6.65 -19.20 8.60
C LEU A 449 7.59 -18.49 9.58
N ILE A 450 7.68 -17.15 9.51
CA ILE A 450 8.47 -16.35 10.45
C ILE A 450 7.98 -16.59 11.88
N LYS A 451 6.65 -16.58 12.09
CA LYS A 451 6.04 -16.77 13.40
C LYS A 451 6.35 -18.16 13.99
N VAL A 452 6.43 -19.20 13.17
CA VAL A 452 6.86 -20.53 13.63
C VAL A 452 8.27 -20.48 14.25
N ALA A 453 9.23 -19.86 13.56
CA ALA A 453 10.59 -19.72 14.07
C ALA A 453 10.67 -18.79 15.29
N GLU A 454 9.92 -17.68 15.26
CA GLU A 454 9.80 -16.74 16.37
C GLU A 454 9.18 -17.37 17.63
N ASN A 455 8.22 -18.27 17.48
CA ASN A 455 7.64 -19.01 18.61
C ASN A 455 8.67 -19.95 19.23
N LEU A 456 9.49 -20.63 18.43
CA LEU A 456 10.59 -21.47 18.95
C LEU A 456 11.64 -20.62 19.67
N TRP A 457 11.89 -19.40 19.19
CA TRP A 457 12.75 -18.42 19.87
C TRP A 457 12.19 -18.04 21.23
N ASP A 458 10.93 -17.60 21.26
CA ASP A 458 10.27 -17.15 22.50
C ASP A 458 10.24 -18.27 23.56
N LYS A 459 10.13 -19.53 23.13
CA LYS A 459 10.11 -20.69 24.03
C LYS A 459 11.49 -21.10 24.53
N TYR A 460 12.50 -21.13 23.65
CA TYR A 460 13.71 -21.91 23.91
C TYR A 460 15.04 -21.17 23.73
N ALA A 461 15.03 -19.94 23.19
CA ALA A 461 16.27 -19.19 22.97
C ALA A 461 16.97 -18.81 24.28
N ILE A 462 16.20 -18.54 25.34
CA ILE A 462 16.75 -18.22 26.67
C ILE A 462 16.25 -19.26 27.67
N SER A 463 17.18 -19.98 28.29
CA SER A 463 16.84 -21.02 29.26
C SER A 463 16.55 -20.47 30.65
N SER A 464 15.78 -21.21 31.45
CA SER A 464 15.54 -20.89 32.86
C SER A 464 16.84 -20.78 33.66
N ARG A 465 17.84 -21.62 33.38
CA ARG A 465 19.16 -21.55 34.06
C ARG A 465 19.93 -20.29 33.70
N GLU A 466 19.83 -19.84 32.46
CA GLU A 466 20.45 -18.60 32.01
C GLU A 466 19.80 -17.39 32.68
N LEU A 467 18.46 -17.33 32.70
CA LEU A 467 17.72 -16.30 33.44
C LEU A 467 18.07 -16.29 34.94
N GLU A 468 18.20 -17.46 35.57
CA GLU A 468 18.62 -17.54 36.97
C GLU A 468 20.05 -17.05 37.19
N ARG A 469 20.98 -17.35 36.27
CA ARG A 469 22.36 -16.85 36.32
C ARG A 469 22.39 -15.33 36.19
N GLU A 470 21.74 -14.76 35.18
CA GLU A 470 21.67 -13.32 34.96
C GLU A 470 21.02 -12.59 36.14
N ARG A 471 19.95 -13.17 36.70
CA ARG A 471 19.32 -12.65 37.92
C ARG A 471 20.30 -12.61 39.07
N ASN A 472 21.07 -13.68 39.28
CA ASN A 472 22.05 -13.74 40.37
C ASN A 472 23.18 -12.71 40.17
N GLU A 473 23.70 -12.56 38.95
CA GLU A 473 24.72 -11.54 38.63
C GLU A 473 24.20 -10.10 38.83
N THR A 474 22.94 -9.86 38.47
CA THR A 474 22.26 -8.57 38.70
C THR A 474 22.08 -8.29 40.19
N LEU A 475 21.70 -9.31 40.97
CA LEU A 475 21.58 -9.20 42.43
C LEU A 475 22.93 -8.90 43.09
N GLU A 476 24.00 -9.56 42.66
CA GLU A 476 25.36 -9.28 43.16
C GLU A 476 25.77 -7.83 42.88
N THR A 477 25.42 -7.31 41.71
CA THR A 477 25.67 -5.91 41.32
C THR A 477 24.87 -4.94 42.19
N LEU A 478 23.59 -5.22 42.42
CA LEU A 478 22.72 -4.42 43.29
C LEU A 478 23.22 -4.41 44.74
N ASP A 479 23.59 -5.57 45.29
CA ASP A 479 24.17 -5.69 46.62
C ASP A 479 25.50 -4.93 46.74
N GLY A 480 26.26 -4.81 45.64
CA GLY A 480 27.42 -3.94 45.54
C GLY A 480 27.07 -2.46 45.70
N TYR A 481 26.04 -1.97 44.98
CA TYR A 481 25.57 -0.59 45.11
C TYR A 481 25.00 -0.28 46.50
N LEU A 482 24.21 -1.20 47.07
CA LEU A 482 23.61 -1.03 48.40
C LEU A 482 24.67 -0.94 49.50
N ARG A 483 25.72 -1.77 49.43
CA ARG A 483 26.88 -1.66 50.33
C ARG A 483 27.61 -0.34 50.16
N GLY A 484 27.80 0.13 48.92
CA GLY A 484 28.42 1.43 48.64
C GLY A 484 27.64 2.64 49.19
N LEU A 485 26.32 2.52 49.27
CA LEU A 485 25.42 3.53 49.82
C LEU A 485 25.14 3.39 51.33
N GLY A 486 25.67 2.34 51.98
CA GLY A 486 25.52 2.09 53.41
C GLY A 486 24.15 1.55 53.84
N TYR A 487 23.38 0.96 52.92
CA TYR A 487 22.09 0.33 53.23
C TYR A 487 22.21 -1.12 53.72
N VAL A 488 23.32 -1.80 53.42
CA VAL A 488 23.61 -3.21 53.76
C VAL A 488 25.03 -3.35 54.27
#